data_AF-A0A3G2Y2Z6-F1
#
_entry.id   AF-A0A3G2Y2Z6-F1
#
_cell.length_a   1.000
_cell.length_b   1.000
_cell.length_c   1.000
_cell.angle_alpha   90.00
_cell.angle_beta   90.00
_cell.angle_gamma   90.00
#
_symmetry.space_group_name_H-M   'P 1'
#
loop_
_entity.id
_entity.type
_entity.pdbx_description
1 polymer ?
#
loop_
_entity_poly.entity_id
_entity_poly.type
_entity_poly.pdbx_seq_one_letter_code
_entity_poly.pdbx_strand_id
1 'polypeptide(L)'
;NKTVEPAFSALTSLAAKHKVDIFVHEAARDDVGRDKDTARREISLSKLGKFQTLSKVRGLTTADLSNAFGPLPKHNDIVDATLLHALHIGAVDFLVSQDRGLHERARRHSPELGRRVLYVADAVQLLRTTYEPIEAPVRFIDEVAAHAIPLTDTIFDSLREDYPGFDKWWTEK
;
A
#
# COMPACT_ATOMS: atom_id res chain seq x y z
N ASN A 1 17.38 -2.60 17.19
CA ASN A 1 15.96 -2.32 16.89
C ASN A 1 15.73 -0.84 16.65
N LYS A 2 15.80 -0.37 15.40
CA LYS A 2 15.30 0.96 15.06
C LYS A 2 13.77 0.85 14.95
N THR A 3 13.07 1.49 15.89
CA THR A 3 11.61 1.57 15.99
C THR A 3 11.02 1.88 14.62
N VAL A 4 10.08 1.04 14.15
CA VAL A 4 9.33 1.33 12.92
C VAL A 4 8.52 2.59 13.18
N GLU A 5 8.58 3.57 12.28
CA GLU A 5 7.78 4.79 12.42
C GLU A 5 6.29 4.40 12.48
N PRO A 6 5.52 4.90 13.47
CA PRO A 6 4.13 4.48 13.69
C PRO A 6 3.26 4.57 12.43
N ALA A 7 3.48 5.59 11.60
CA ALA A 7 2.74 5.80 10.36
C ALA A 7 2.98 4.69 9.33
N PHE A 8 4.22 4.19 9.20
CA PHE A 8 4.53 3.12 8.26
C PHE A 8 3.93 1.78 8.71
N SER A 9 3.93 1.52 10.02
CA SER A 9 3.26 0.34 10.58
C SER A 9 1.76 0.41 10.31
N ALA A 10 1.13 1.56 10.54
CA ALA A 10 -0.29 1.77 10.26
C ALA A 10 -0.62 1.56 8.78
N LEU A 11 0.21 2.09 7.87
CA LEU A 11 0.05 1.90 6.43
C LEU A 11 0.06 0.41 6.06
N THR A 12 1.04 -0.34 6.55
CA THR A 12 1.18 -1.77 6.23
C THR A 12 0.01 -2.59 6.79
N SER A 13 -0.42 -2.30 8.03
CA SER A 13 -1.56 -2.98 8.65
C SER A 13 -2.89 -2.69 7.94
N LEU A 14 -3.16 -1.43 7.58
CA LEU A 14 -4.37 -1.06 6.84
C LEU A 14 -4.38 -1.64 5.44
N ALA A 15 -3.24 -1.61 4.74
CA ALA A 15 -3.14 -2.20 3.42
C ALA A 15 -3.42 -3.71 3.46
N ALA A 16 -2.84 -4.43 4.42
CA ALA A 16 -3.12 -5.85 4.61
C ALA A 16 -4.60 -6.12 4.95
N LYS A 17 -5.20 -5.34 5.86
CA LYS A 17 -6.61 -5.45 6.26
C LYS A 17 -7.56 -5.30 5.08
N HIS A 18 -7.27 -4.34 4.20
CA HIS A 18 -8.15 -4.00 3.06
C HIS A 18 -7.69 -4.59 1.73
N LYS A 19 -6.73 -5.54 1.75
CA LYS A 19 -6.19 -6.21 0.56
C LYS A 19 -5.66 -5.22 -0.50
N VAL A 20 -5.02 -4.16 -0.04
CA VAL A 20 -4.30 -3.21 -0.89
C VAL A 20 -2.87 -3.71 -1.06
N ASP A 21 -2.46 -3.91 -2.31
CA ASP A 21 -1.12 -4.38 -2.63
C ASP A 21 -0.09 -3.25 -2.48
N ILE A 22 1.03 -3.56 -1.83
CA ILE A 22 2.18 -2.65 -1.68
C ILE A 22 3.34 -3.18 -2.49
N PHE A 23 3.83 -2.34 -3.40
CA PHE A 23 4.97 -2.64 -4.25
C PHE A 23 6.17 -1.74 -3.95
N VAL A 24 7.36 -2.29 -4.10
CA VAL A 24 8.61 -1.55 -4.18
C VAL A 24 9.10 -1.60 -5.61
N HIS A 25 9.26 -0.44 -6.23
CA HIS A 25 9.75 -0.38 -7.60
C HIS A 25 11.25 -0.76 -7.67
N GLU A 26 11.61 -1.55 -8.67
CA GLU A 26 12.98 -2.06 -8.89
C GLU A 26 14.01 -0.92 -8.96
N ALA A 27 13.71 0.18 -9.65
CA ALA A 27 14.58 1.37 -9.69
C ALA A 27 14.90 1.96 -8.31
N ALA A 28 13.95 1.99 -7.37
CA ALA A 28 14.19 2.47 -6.01
C ALA A 28 15.03 1.47 -5.21
N ARG A 29 14.82 0.17 -5.44
CA ARG A 29 15.64 -0.89 -4.83
C ARG A 29 17.10 -0.81 -5.30
N ASP A 30 17.32 -0.59 -6.59
CA ASP A 30 18.66 -0.41 -7.16
C ASP A 30 19.37 0.82 -6.59
N ASP A 31 18.64 1.92 -6.40
CA ASP A 31 19.17 3.15 -5.81
C ASP A 31 19.65 2.92 -4.37
N VAL A 32 18.82 2.26 -3.55
CA VAL A 32 19.21 1.83 -2.19
C VAL A 32 20.43 0.91 -2.22
N GLY A 33 20.57 0.05 -3.23
CA GLY A 33 21.72 -0.83 -3.40
C GLY A 33 23.05 -0.10 -3.62
N ARG A 34 23.02 1.15 -4.06
CA ARG A 34 24.21 1.99 -4.32
C ARG A 34 24.64 2.80 -3.10
N ASP A 35 23.93 2.69 -1.99
CA ASP A 35 24.31 3.31 -0.74
C ASP A 35 25.72 2.84 -0.32
N LYS A 36 26.58 3.82 -0.04
CA LYS A 36 27.98 3.60 0.39
C LYS A 36 28.06 3.10 1.82
N ASP A 37 27.06 3.40 2.65
CA ASP A 37 26.96 2.87 4.00
C ASP A 37 26.39 1.45 3.94
N THR A 38 27.26 0.46 4.12
CA THR A 38 26.93 -0.96 4.02
C THR A 38 25.88 -1.38 5.04
N ALA A 39 25.98 -0.88 6.28
CA ALA A 39 25.04 -1.20 7.33
C ALA A 39 23.64 -0.62 7.03
N ARG A 40 23.58 0.63 6.58
CA ARG A 40 22.32 1.27 6.18
C ARG A 40 21.69 0.59 4.97
N ARG A 41 22.52 0.19 4.00
CA ARG A 41 22.09 -0.55 2.79
C ARG A 41 21.45 -1.88 3.14
N GLU A 42 22.12 -2.71 3.94
CA GLU A 42 21.63 -4.05 4.30
C GLU A 42 20.30 -3.98 5.05
N ILE A 43 20.18 -3.06 6.02
CA ILE A 43 18.93 -2.84 6.76
C ILE A 43 17.81 -2.42 5.82
N SER A 44 18.09 -1.51 4.87
CA SER A 44 17.08 -0.99 3.94
C SER A 44 16.63 -2.08 2.95
N LEU A 45 17.57 -2.80 2.34
CA LEU A 45 17.26 -3.91 1.44
C LEU A 45 16.48 -5.04 2.13
N SER A 46 16.82 -5.37 3.38
CA SER A 46 16.08 -6.36 4.18
C SER A 46 14.63 -5.95 4.41
N LYS A 47 14.37 -4.65 4.65
CA LYS A 47 13.00 -4.14 4.78
C LYS A 47 12.24 -4.18 3.46
N LEU A 48 12.88 -3.76 2.37
CA LEU A 48 12.25 -3.76 1.04
C LEU A 48 11.94 -5.18 0.54
N GLY A 49 12.74 -6.17 0.92
CA GLY A 49 12.53 -7.57 0.53
C GLY A 49 11.24 -8.21 1.06
N LYS A 50 10.50 -7.54 1.95
CA LYS A 50 9.18 -7.98 2.43
C LYS A 50 8.03 -7.65 1.48
N PHE A 51 8.27 -6.73 0.55
CA PHE A 51 7.25 -6.23 -0.37
C PHE A 51 7.42 -6.84 -1.75
N GLN A 52 6.32 -6.92 -2.49
CA GLN A 52 6.38 -7.34 -3.89
C GLN A 52 7.16 -6.30 -4.70
N THR A 53 7.90 -6.76 -5.72
CA THR A 53 8.70 -5.86 -6.56
C THR A 53 7.93 -5.52 -7.83
N LEU A 54 7.83 -4.23 -8.14
CA LEU A 54 7.33 -3.75 -9.43
C LEU A 54 8.50 -3.58 -10.40
N SER A 55 8.50 -4.34 -11.49
CA SER A 55 9.57 -4.34 -12.49
C SER A 55 9.57 -3.07 -13.35
N LYS A 56 10.74 -2.71 -13.86
CA LYS A 56 10.86 -1.62 -14.86
C LYS A 56 10.12 -1.95 -16.14
N VAL A 57 9.57 -0.91 -16.78
CA VAL A 57 8.97 -1.01 -18.11
C VAL A 57 10.06 -1.32 -19.13
N ARG A 58 9.87 -2.38 -19.92
CA ARG A 58 10.83 -2.78 -20.96
C ARG A 58 10.89 -1.72 -22.05
N GLY A 59 12.11 -1.36 -22.47
CA GLY A 59 12.35 -0.40 -23.54
C GLY A 59 12.21 1.07 -23.14
N LEU A 60 11.89 1.37 -21.88
CA LEU A 60 11.87 2.75 -21.38
C LEU A 60 13.29 3.31 -21.32
N THR A 61 13.56 4.37 -22.09
CA THR A 61 14.87 5.02 -22.13
C THR A 61 14.91 6.27 -21.27
N THR A 62 16.13 6.72 -20.93
CA THR A 62 16.33 8.00 -20.24
C THR A 62 15.88 9.19 -21.09
N ALA A 63 15.93 9.06 -22.42
CA ALA A 63 15.43 10.08 -23.33
C ALA A 63 13.90 10.21 -23.23
N ASP A 64 13.18 9.10 -23.19
CA ASP A 64 11.72 9.10 -23.00
C ASP A 64 11.33 9.74 -21.66
N LEU A 65 12.04 9.36 -20.60
CA LEU A 65 11.84 9.94 -19.27
C LEU A 65 12.14 11.44 -19.25
N SER A 66 13.20 11.88 -19.92
CA SER A 66 13.56 13.30 -19.94
C SER A 66 12.60 14.14 -20.78
N ASN A 67 12.07 13.57 -21.87
CA ASN A 67 11.04 14.21 -22.68
C ASN A 67 9.73 14.38 -21.89
N ALA A 68 9.36 13.40 -21.06
CA ALA A 68 8.16 13.47 -20.24
C ALA A 68 8.34 14.34 -18.99
N PHE A 69 9.38 14.08 -18.18
CA PHE A 69 9.55 14.65 -16.83
C PHE A 69 10.60 15.75 -16.73
N GLY A 70 11.12 16.23 -17.86
CA GLY A 70 12.11 17.29 -17.96
C GLY A 70 13.57 16.82 -17.76
N PRO A 71 14.53 17.74 -17.58
CA PRO A 71 15.94 17.40 -17.47
C PRO A 71 16.26 16.48 -16.29
N LEU A 72 17.09 15.45 -16.53
CA LEU A 72 17.50 14.43 -15.55
C LEU A 72 19.03 14.41 -15.36
N PRO A 73 19.63 15.45 -14.74
CA PRO A 73 21.08 15.58 -14.63
C PRO A 73 21.71 14.61 -13.63
N LYS A 74 20.97 14.13 -12.62
CA LYS A 74 21.47 13.22 -11.58
C LYS A 74 20.82 11.85 -11.71
N HIS A 75 21.48 10.84 -11.15
CA HIS A 75 20.91 9.50 -11.10
C HIS A 75 19.56 9.45 -10.36
N ASN A 76 19.46 10.15 -9.23
CA ASN A 76 18.22 10.22 -8.46
C ASN A 76 17.07 10.82 -9.29
N ASP A 77 17.36 11.76 -10.18
CA ASP A 77 16.33 12.33 -11.07
C ASP A 77 15.78 11.25 -12.02
N ILE A 78 16.63 10.34 -12.50
CA ILE A 78 16.22 9.21 -13.35
C ILE A 78 15.33 8.25 -12.56
N VAL A 79 15.69 7.96 -11.31
CA VAL A 79 14.88 7.10 -10.42
C VAL A 79 13.51 7.74 -10.17
N ASP A 80 13.48 9.01 -9.79
CA ASP A 80 12.25 9.77 -9.58
C ASP A 80 11.36 9.77 -10.83
N ALA A 81 11.93 10.08 -12.00
CA ALA A 81 11.20 10.06 -13.26
C ALA A 81 10.67 8.66 -13.60
N THR A 82 11.42 7.60 -13.27
CA THR A 82 10.97 6.21 -13.46
C THR A 82 9.78 5.88 -12.55
N LEU A 83 9.81 6.31 -11.28
CA LEU A 83 8.70 6.12 -10.34
C LEU A 83 7.45 6.89 -10.81
N LEU A 84 7.64 8.14 -11.23
CA LEU A 84 6.56 8.96 -11.78
C LEU A 84 5.99 8.40 -13.08
N HIS A 85 6.84 7.80 -13.93
CA HIS A 85 6.39 7.10 -15.12
C HIS A 85 5.49 5.91 -14.77
N ALA A 86 5.88 5.08 -13.80
CA ALA A 86 5.06 3.94 -13.35
C ALA A 86 3.67 4.40 -12.85
N LEU A 87 3.63 5.52 -12.12
CA LEU A 87 2.38 6.14 -11.69
C LEU A 87 1.56 6.68 -12.89
N HIS A 88 2.23 7.35 -13.82
CA HIS A 88 1.59 7.97 -15.00
C HIS A 88 0.91 6.94 -15.91
N ILE A 89 1.54 5.78 -16.14
CA ILE A 89 0.97 4.71 -16.97
C ILE A 89 -0.09 3.86 -16.23
N GLY A 90 -0.36 4.15 -14.97
CA GLY A 90 -1.34 3.42 -14.16
C GLY A 90 -0.86 2.04 -13.70
N ALA A 91 0.46 1.79 -13.61
CA ALA A 91 0.97 0.57 -13.00
C ALA A 91 0.70 0.51 -11.49
N VAL A 92 0.49 1.67 -10.87
CA VAL A 92 0.04 1.84 -9.48
C VAL A 92 -0.94 3.02 -9.42
N ASP A 93 -1.87 2.99 -8.47
CA ASP A 93 -2.81 4.09 -8.26
C ASP A 93 -2.16 5.28 -7.55
N PHE A 94 -1.30 5.01 -6.57
CA PHE A 94 -0.63 6.01 -5.74
C PHE A 94 0.85 5.70 -5.57
N LEU A 95 1.66 6.75 -5.42
CA LEU A 95 3.08 6.65 -5.07
C LEU A 95 3.29 7.26 -3.68
N VAL A 96 3.87 6.49 -2.75
CA VAL A 96 4.12 6.96 -1.38
C VAL A 96 5.59 7.31 -1.22
N SER A 97 5.91 8.55 -0.86
CA SER A 97 7.28 9.00 -0.61
C SER A 97 7.32 10.19 0.35
N GLN A 98 8.37 10.24 1.18
CA GLN A 98 8.67 11.38 2.06
C GLN A 98 9.55 12.45 1.38
N ASP A 99 10.01 12.20 0.15
CA ASP A 99 10.89 13.10 -0.58
C ASP A 99 10.12 14.30 -1.17
N ARG A 100 10.34 15.48 -0.60
CA ARG A 100 9.77 16.74 -1.06
C ARG A 100 10.11 17.05 -2.52
N GLY A 101 11.32 16.70 -2.98
CA GLY A 101 11.77 16.94 -4.35
C GLY A 101 10.94 16.14 -5.37
N LEU A 102 10.65 14.88 -5.06
CA LEU A 102 9.78 14.03 -5.89
C LEU A 102 8.35 14.58 -5.96
N HIS A 103 7.81 15.01 -4.81
CA HIS A 103 6.50 15.67 -4.71
C HIS A 103 6.41 16.94 -5.57
N GLU A 104 7.44 17.79 -5.51
CA GLU A 104 7.53 19.01 -6.33
C GLU A 104 7.68 18.69 -7.82
N ARG A 105 8.46 17.68 -8.17
CA ARG A 105 8.62 17.21 -9.55
C ARG A 105 7.29 16.72 -10.11
N ALA A 106 6.54 15.90 -9.35
CA ALA A 106 5.21 15.43 -9.75
C ALA A 106 4.23 16.58 -10.00
N ARG A 107 4.16 17.54 -9.06
CA ARG A 107 3.28 18.72 -9.19
C ARG A 107 3.64 19.60 -10.38
N ARG A 108 4.94 19.76 -10.69
CA ARG A 108 5.41 20.52 -11.86
C ARG A 108 5.04 19.83 -13.17
N HIS A 109 5.04 18.49 -13.20
CA HIS A 109 4.66 17.73 -14.39
C HIS A 109 3.15 17.82 -14.66
N SER A 110 2.31 17.53 -13.65
CA SER A 110 0.86 17.65 -13.77
C SER A 110 0.20 17.74 -12.38
N PRO A 111 -0.84 18.59 -12.21
CA PRO A 111 -1.63 18.61 -10.98
C PRO A 111 -2.28 17.26 -10.65
N GLU A 112 -2.63 16.45 -11.66
CA GLU A 112 -3.22 15.11 -11.45
C GLU A 112 -2.19 14.15 -10.86
N LEU A 113 -1.00 14.10 -11.45
CA LEU A 113 0.10 13.26 -10.96
C LEU A 113 0.53 13.68 -9.55
N GLY A 114 0.58 14.99 -9.29
CA GLY A 114 0.90 15.54 -7.97
C GLY A 114 -0.09 15.14 -6.88
N ARG A 115 -1.37 14.91 -7.19
CA ARG A 115 -2.37 14.42 -6.21
C ARG A 115 -2.21 12.94 -5.88
N ARG A 116 -1.55 12.18 -6.76
CA ARG A 116 -1.33 10.74 -6.60
C ARG A 116 0.02 10.40 -5.94
N VAL A 117 0.85 11.42 -5.66
CA VAL A 117 2.06 11.27 -4.84
C VAL A 117 1.75 11.71 -3.41
N LEU A 118 1.83 10.78 -2.46
CA LEU A 118 1.40 10.95 -1.08
C LEU A 118 2.57 10.84 -0.10
N TYR A 119 2.49 11.58 1.00
CA TYR A 119 3.29 11.26 2.18
C TYR A 119 2.71 10.02 2.88
N VAL A 120 3.51 9.39 3.75
CA VAL A 120 3.07 8.17 4.47
C VAL A 120 1.80 8.43 5.28
N ALA A 121 1.72 9.58 5.96
CA ALA A 121 0.55 9.96 6.76
C ALA A 121 -0.71 10.15 5.88
N ASP A 122 -0.55 10.75 4.70
CA ASP A 122 -1.67 10.97 3.77
C ASP A 122 -2.16 9.65 3.17
N ALA A 123 -1.25 8.71 2.88
CA ALA A 123 -1.62 7.38 2.42
C ALA A 123 -2.42 6.61 3.49
N VAL A 124 -2.03 6.72 4.77
CA VAL A 124 -2.80 6.17 5.89
C VAL A 124 -4.20 6.81 5.94
N GLN A 125 -4.28 8.13 5.86
CA GLN A 125 -5.55 8.84 5.89
C GLN A 125 -6.46 8.46 4.71
N LEU A 126 -5.88 8.28 3.51
CA LEU A 126 -6.58 7.82 2.33
C LEU A 126 -7.19 6.44 2.56
N LEU A 127 -6.41 5.47 3.05
CA LEU A 127 -6.91 4.11 3.31
C LEU A 127 -8.04 4.11 4.34
N ARG A 128 -7.90 4.88 5.43
CA ARG A 128 -8.95 5.02 6.44
C ARG A 128 -10.23 5.60 5.86
N THR A 129 -10.12 6.72 5.15
CA THR A 129 -11.29 7.42 4.59
C THR A 129 -11.97 6.59 3.51
N THR A 130 -11.22 5.75 2.79
CA THR A 130 -11.75 4.94 1.69
C THR A 130 -12.43 3.65 2.19
N TYR A 131 -11.85 2.99 3.19
CA TYR A 131 -12.24 1.63 3.55
C TYR A 131 -12.74 1.45 4.98
N GLU A 132 -12.43 2.37 5.90
CA GLU A 132 -12.95 2.28 7.25
C GLU A 132 -14.33 2.94 7.30
N PRO A 133 -15.35 2.23 7.80
CA PRO A 133 -16.66 2.81 7.97
C PRO A 133 -16.56 3.99 8.94
N ILE A 134 -17.30 5.05 8.65
CA ILE A 134 -17.58 6.06 9.67
C ILE A 134 -18.47 5.36 10.69
N GLU A 135 -17.96 5.11 11.89
CA GLU A 135 -18.75 4.55 13.00
C GLU A 135 -19.89 5.53 13.34
N ALA A 136 -21.02 5.36 12.66
CA ALA A 136 -22.29 5.89 13.10
C ALA A 136 -22.88 4.83 14.04
N PRO A 137 -23.00 5.10 15.35
CA PRO A 137 -23.56 4.11 16.27
C PRO A 137 -25.03 3.88 15.90
N VAL A 138 -25.30 2.80 15.17
CA VAL A 138 -26.66 2.28 15.03
C VAL A 138 -26.97 1.58 16.35
N ARG A 139 -27.85 2.18 17.14
CA ARG A 139 -28.26 1.58 18.42
C ARG A 139 -28.85 0.20 18.14
N PHE A 140 -28.49 -0.79 18.96
CA PHE A 140 -29.00 -2.17 18.92
C PHE A 140 -28.50 -3.05 17.76
N ILE A 141 -27.42 -2.68 17.06
CA ILE A 141 -26.76 -3.55 16.09
C ILE A 141 -25.27 -3.67 16.44
N ASP A 142 -24.79 -4.89 16.62
CA ASP A 142 -23.39 -5.21 16.84
C ASP A 142 -22.80 -5.89 15.60
N GLU A 143 -21.77 -5.30 14.99
CA GLU A 143 -20.98 -5.94 13.94
C GLU A 143 -19.93 -6.86 14.57
N VAL A 144 -20.13 -8.17 14.46
CA VAL A 144 -19.21 -9.19 14.96
C VAL A 144 -18.75 -10.11 13.83
N ALA A 145 -17.48 -10.54 13.88
CA ALA A 145 -16.97 -11.50 12.92
C ALA A 145 -17.68 -12.85 13.10
N ALA A 146 -18.05 -13.53 12.01
CA ALA A 146 -18.80 -14.79 12.07
C ALA A 146 -18.14 -15.86 12.96
N HIS A 147 -16.80 -15.94 12.97
CA HIS A 147 -16.04 -16.88 13.81
C HIS A 147 -16.06 -16.55 15.31
N ALA A 148 -16.45 -15.33 15.68
CA ALA A 148 -16.55 -14.89 17.06
C ALA A 148 -17.92 -15.23 17.68
N ILE A 149 -18.89 -15.64 16.87
CA ILE A 149 -20.21 -16.05 17.34
C ILE A 149 -20.14 -17.54 17.72
N PRO A 150 -20.37 -17.90 18.99
CA PRO A 150 -20.36 -19.30 19.39
C PRO A 150 -21.49 -20.06 18.70
N LEU A 151 -21.24 -21.31 18.29
CA LEU A 151 -22.28 -22.12 17.64
C LEU A 151 -23.51 -22.32 18.52
N THR A 152 -23.38 -22.14 19.84
CA THR A 152 -24.48 -22.20 20.82
C THR A 152 -25.30 -20.91 20.92
N ASP A 153 -24.99 -19.89 20.13
CA ASP A 153 -25.73 -18.63 20.14
C ASP A 153 -27.18 -18.83 19.66
N THR A 154 -28.10 -18.09 20.30
CA THR A 154 -29.53 -18.08 19.99
C THR A 154 -29.85 -17.61 18.58
N ILE A 155 -28.96 -16.84 17.93
CA ILE A 155 -29.18 -16.44 16.53
C ILE A 155 -29.30 -17.65 15.58
N PHE A 156 -28.73 -18.80 15.97
CA PHE A 156 -28.76 -20.02 15.19
C PHE A 156 -29.97 -20.91 15.50
N ASP A 157 -30.79 -20.58 16.51
CA ASP A 157 -31.92 -21.43 16.95
C ASP A 157 -32.89 -21.69 15.80
N SER A 158 -33.27 -20.66 15.04
CA SER A 158 -34.14 -20.78 13.86
C SER A 158 -33.56 -21.73 12.79
N LEU A 159 -32.23 -21.70 12.58
CA LEU A 159 -31.57 -22.61 11.64
C LEU A 159 -31.55 -24.05 12.15
N ARG A 160 -31.44 -24.28 13.46
CA ARG A 160 -31.53 -25.64 14.04
C ARG A 160 -32.94 -26.21 13.97
N GLU A 161 -33.96 -25.38 14.11
CA GLU A 161 -35.36 -25.77 13.97
C GLU A 161 -35.69 -26.20 12.54
N ASP A 162 -35.27 -25.40 11.55
CA ASP A 162 -35.58 -25.65 10.13
C ASP A 162 -34.65 -26.68 9.47
N TYR A 163 -33.44 -26.90 10.01
CA TYR A 163 -32.44 -27.81 9.44
C TYR A 163 -31.90 -28.82 10.46
N PRO A 164 -32.60 -29.97 10.64
CA PRO A 164 -32.15 -31.04 11.53
C PRO A 164 -30.76 -31.56 11.14
N GLY A 165 -29.80 -31.44 12.05
CA GLY A 165 -28.39 -31.79 11.80
C GLY A 165 -27.47 -30.61 11.47
N PHE A 166 -27.97 -29.37 11.57
CA PHE A 166 -27.19 -28.14 11.35
C PHE A 166 -25.83 -28.14 12.06
N ASP A 167 -25.79 -28.41 13.37
CA ASP A 167 -24.53 -28.34 14.15
C ASP A 167 -23.47 -29.31 13.64
N LYS A 168 -23.90 -30.50 13.20
CA LYS A 168 -23.04 -31.53 12.63
C LYS A 168 -22.54 -31.12 11.24
N TRP A 169 -23.43 -30.59 10.40
CA TRP A 169 -23.06 -30.06 9.09
C TRP A 169 -22.04 -28.91 9.20
N TRP A 170 -22.23 -28.01 10.15
CA TRP A 170 -21.35 -26.86 10.37
C TRP A 170 -19.93 -27.25 10.80
N THR A 171 -19.78 -28.37 11.52
CA THR A 171 -18.47 -28.83 12.02
C THR A 171 -17.75 -29.78 11.07
N GLU A 172 -18.44 -30.40 10.12
CA GLU A 172 -17.87 -31.32 9.12
C GLU A 172 -17.44 -30.62 7.82
N LYS A 173 -17.70 -29.32 7.67
CA LYS A 173 -17.39 -28.50 6.48
C LYS A 173 -16.50 -27.32 6.81
#